data_AF-A0A519LRZ0-F1
#
_entry.id   AF-A0A519LRZ0-F1
#
_cell.length_a   1.000
_cell.length_b   1.000
_cell.length_c   1.000
_cell.angle_alpha   90.00
_cell.angle_beta   90.00
_cell.angle_gamma   90.00
#
_symmetry.space_group_name_H-M   'P 1'
#
loop_
_entity.id
_entity.type
_entity.pdbx_description
1 polymer ?
#
loop_
_entity_poly.entity_id
_entity_poly.type
_entity_poly.pdbx_seq_one_letter_code
_entity_poly.pdbx_strand_id
1 'polypeptide(L)'
;AAAPKKEGIKPYSEVITSKAKTTNGLFKTHKVDDKWYFEIPDSIINREMLVVTRLAKAPVGIKVGNQQYGGEELNEQVWKWERRGKQVYIRVPSYATKADSTSDMYESVQNSNLAQILASFEIKAYNKDTSGIVIDVTDFYNGDIMAIGATDQIRKAYKVITYDATRSYIDTVKTFPINIEVKTAKTYRAAESPTDNSNGAVTFEFNTSMLLLPKIPVKARIMDSRVGYFGQSQIDYGTDAQKAERTAYIHRWNLVPKDTAAYKRGELVEPVKPIIIYIDPATPKKWVPFLIQGINDWQVAFEAAGFKNAIFGKQAPTPQEDPQFSVEDSRYSVVRYFASDI
;
A
#
# COMPACT_ATOMS: atom_id res chain seq x y z
N ALA A 1 13.10 -32.80 4.98
CA ALA A 1 12.56 -31.95 6.06
C ALA A 1 11.17 -32.48 6.42
N ALA A 2 10.89 -32.68 7.71
CA ALA A 2 9.55 -33.11 8.14
C ALA A 2 8.53 -32.01 7.80
N ALA A 3 7.44 -32.37 7.12
CA ALA A 3 6.32 -31.45 6.95
C ALA A 3 5.84 -30.99 8.34
N PRO A 4 5.60 -29.68 8.56
CA PRO A 4 5.18 -29.22 9.88
C PRO A 4 3.86 -29.90 10.26
N LYS A 5 3.80 -30.40 11.50
CA LYS A 5 2.57 -30.96 12.08
C LYS A 5 1.45 -29.94 11.92
N LYS A 6 0.40 -30.31 11.17
CA LYS A 6 -0.82 -29.51 10.99
C LYS A 6 -1.61 -29.50 12.30
N GLU A 7 -1.19 -28.67 13.25
CA GLU A 7 -1.97 -28.35 14.44
C GLU A 7 -3.23 -27.57 14.02
N GLY A 8 -4.39 -27.97 14.55
CA GLY A 8 -5.68 -27.40 14.20
C GLY A 8 -5.89 -25.96 14.67
N ILE A 9 -7.11 -25.47 14.46
CA ILE A 9 -7.57 -24.18 14.99
C ILE A 9 -7.64 -24.29 16.52
N LYS A 10 -6.89 -23.44 17.21
CA LYS A 10 -6.81 -23.41 18.67
C LYS A 10 -7.82 -22.43 19.27
N PRO A 11 -8.14 -22.54 20.58
CA PRO A 11 -8.85 -21.48 21.30
C PRO A 11 -8.13 -20.13 21.19
N TYR A 12 -8.88 -19.04 21.08
CA TYR A 12 -8.32 -17.69 20.91
C TYR A 12 -7.27 -17.34 21.96
N SER A 13 -7.52 -17.65 23.23
CA SER A 13 -6.63 -17.33 24.35
C SER A 13 -5.31 -18.10 24.35
N GLU A 14 -5.21 -19.22 23.61
CA GLU A 14 -3.95 -19.94 23.43
C GLU A 14 -3.06 -19.30 22.37
N VAL A 15 -3.66 -18.61 21.39
CA VAL A 15 -2.93 -17.93 20.31
C VAL A 15 -2.66 -16.48 20.70
N ILE A 16 -3.71 -15.75 21.10
CA ILE A 16 -3.65 -14.38 21.58
C ILE A 16 -3.75 -14.40 23.10
N THR A 17 -2.60 -14.59 23.73
CA THR A 17 -2.48 -14.71 25.19
C THR A 17 -2.67 -13.37 25.89
N SER A 18 -2.75 -13.37 27.22
CA SER A 18 -2.81 -12.14 28.02
C SER A 18 -1.59 -11.23 27.88
N LYS A 19 -0.47 -11.74 27.35
CA LYS A 19 0.75 -10.96 27.05
C LYS A 19 0.67 -10.19 25.73
N ALA A 20 -0.37 -10.43 24.92
CA ALA A 20 -0.50 -9.84 23.60
C ALA A 20 -0.57 -8.30 23.67
N LYS A 21 0.34 -7.62 22.97
CA LYS A 21 0.19 -6.19 22.68
C LYS A 21 -0.68 -6.04 21.45
N THR A 22 -1.88 -5.48 21.63
CA THR A 22 -2.89 -5.38 20.57
C THR A 22 -3.08 -3.94 20.14
N THR A 23 -3.07 -3.70 18.84
CA THR A 23 -3.45 -2.42 18.24
C THR A 23 -4.67 -2.62 17.36
N ASN A 24 -5.62 -1.69 17.42
CA ASN A 24 -6.85 -1.74 16.62
C ASN A 24 -6.72 -0.83 15.40
N GLY A 25 -7.18 -1.31 14.25
CA GLY A 25 -7.20 -0.57 12.99
C GLY A 25 -7.93 -1.36 11.91
N LEU A 26 -7.42 -1.34 10.68
CA LEU A 26 -7.95 -2.12 9.56
C LEU A 26 -8.13 -3.60 9.94
N PHE A 27 -7.09 -4.18 10.55
CA PHE A 27 -7.14 -5.44 11.28
C PHE A 27 -6.77 -5.14 12.73
N LYS A 28 -7.16 -5.99 13.69
CA LYS A 28 -6.41 -5.97 14.95
C LYS A 28 -5.07 -6.65 14.70
N THR A 29 -4.00 -6.02 15.14
CA THR A 29 -2.66 -6.57 15.06
C THR A 29 -2.22 -6.93 16.48
N HIS A 30 -1.75 -8.16 16.66
CA HIS A 30 -1.29 -8.65 17.94
C HIS A 30 0.19 -9.00 17.86
N LYS A 31 0.98 -8.48 18.81
CA LYS A 31 2.33 -8.98 19.07
C LYS A 31 2.29 -9.88 20.29
N VAL A 32 2.65 -11.15 20.12
CA VAL A 32 2.79 -12.13 21.22
C VAL A 32 4.23 -12.62 21.19
N ASP A 33 5.01 -12.25 22.20
CA ASP A 33 6.45 -12.43 22.21
C ASP A 33 7.08 -11.85 20.92
N ASP A 34 7.73 -12.68 20.08
CA ASP A 34 8.34 -12.27 18.81
C ASP A 34 7.45 -12.48 17.59
N LYS A 35 6.21 -12.94 17.78
CA LYS A 35 5.28 -13.25 16.70
C LYS A 35 4.26 -12.16 16.47
N TRP A 36 3.91 -11.97 15.21
CA TRP A 36 2.89 -11.04 14.76
C TRP A 36 1.70 -11.78 14.17
N TYR A 37 0.51 -11.42 14.65
CA TYR A 37 -0.76 -11.98 14.20
C TYR A 37 -1.68 -10.89 13.67
N PHE A 38 -2.40 -11.21 12.61
CA PHE A 38 -3.52 -10.40 12.13
C PHE A 38 -4.83 -11.09 12.49
N GLU A 39 -5.72 -10.35 13.16
CA GLU A 39 -7.13 -10.69 13.33
C GLU A 39 -7.92 -9.98 12.22
N ILE A 40 -8.30 -10.75 11.21
CA ILE A 40 -8.97 -10.27 9.99
C ILE A 40 -10.48 -10.42 10.19
N PRO A 41 -11.27 -9.32 10.15
CA PRO A 41 -12.72 -9.40 10.19
C PRO A 41 -13.28 -10.04 8.91
N ASP A 42 -14.32 -10.86 9.03
CA ASP A 42 -14.98 -11.49 7.89
C ASP A 42 -15.53 -10.45 6.89
N SER A 43 -15.90 -9.24 7.37
CA SER A 43 -16.37 -8.13 6.53
C SER A 43 -15.30 -7.55 5.58
N ILE A 44 -14.03 -7.87 5.80
CA ILE A 44 -12.90 -7.43 4.97
C ILE A 44 -12.40 -8.55 4.03
N ILE A 45 -12.79 -9.81 4.25
CA ILE A 45 -12.46 -10.90 3.33
C ILE A 45 -13.01 -10.58 1.94
N ASN A 46 -12.23 -10.92 0.91
CA ASN A 46 -12.49 -10.60 -0.50
C ASN A 46 -12.54 -9.10 -0.85
N ARG A 47 -12.22 -8.19 0.08
CA ARG A 47 -11.99 -6.79 -0.25
C ARG A 47 -10.58 -6.60 -0.79
N GLU A 48 -10.48 -5.71 -1.76
CA GLU A 48 -9.22 -5.36 -2.41
C GLU A 48 -8.47 -4.31 -1.58
N MET A 49 -7.16 -4.46 -1.55
CA MET A 49 -6.24 -3.57 -0.86
C MET A 49 -5.13 -3.18 -1.81
N LEU A 50 -4.85 -1.89 -1.93
CA LEU A 50 -3.63 -1.44 -2.59
C LEU A 50 -2.45 -1.72 -1.67
N VAL A 51 -1.45 -2.42 -2.18
CA VAL A 51 -0.24 -2.76 -1.45
C VAL A 51 0.95 -2.13 -2.14
N VAL A 52 1.63 -1.24 -1.43
CA VAL A 52 2.79 -0.54 -1.94
C VAL A 52 3.99 -0.82 -1.05
N THR A 53 5.05 -1.34 -1.63
CA THR A 53 6.33 -1.55 -0.96
C THR A 53 7.30 -0.44 -1.36
N ARG A 54 7.89 0.20 -0.34
CA ARG A 54 8.87 1.28 -0.51
C ARG A 54 10.14 0.95 0.23
N LEU A 55 11.25 1.56 -0.19
CA LEU A 55 12.44 1.66 0.65
C LEU A 55 12.10 2.54 1.84
N ALA A 56 12.23 2.03 3.06
CA ALA A 56 12.20 2.84 4.27
C ALA A 56 13.59 3.45 4.50
N LYS A 57 14.64 2.64 4.35
CA LYS A 57 16.04 3.06 4.35
C LYS A 57 16.85 2.17 3.41
N ALA A 58 17.83 2.79 2.75
CA ALA A 58 18.79 2.11 1.90
C ALA A 58 20.21 2.39 2.42
N PRO A 59 21.18 1.48 2.19
CA PRO A 59 22.57 1.80 2.43
C PRO A 59 23.04 2.87 1.45
N VAL A 60 24.08 3.60 1.81
CA VAL A 60 24.69 4.59 0.90
C VAL A 60 25.32 3.89 -0.31
N GLY A 61 25.45 4.61 -1.43
CA GLY A 61 26.12 4.08 -2.62
C GLY A 61 25.28 3.09 -3.45
N ILE A 62 23.97 3.03 -3.23
CA ILE A 62 23.09 2.28 -4.12
C ILE A 62 23.06 2.93 -5.51
N LYS A 63 23.21 2.12 -6.57
CA LYS A 63 23.28 2.60 -7.96
C LYS A 63 22.28 1.88 -8.85
N VAL A 64 21.02 1.79 -8.38
CA VAL A 64 19.94 1.08 -9.06
C VAL A 64 18.77 2.04 -9.28
N GLY A 65 18.72 2.69 -10.45
CA GLY A 65 17.58 3.51 -10.90
C GLY A 65 16.97 4.39 -9.80
N ASN A 66 15.65 4.38 -9.68
CA ASN A 66 14.90 5.07 -8.62
C ASN A 66 14.72 4.16 -7.37
N GLN A 67 15.79 3.50 -6.93
CA GLN A 67 15.79 2.60 -5.75
C GLN A 67 17.00 2.85 -4.84
N GLN A 68 17.40 4.12 -4.72
CA GLN A 68 18.58 4.60 -4.00
C GLN A 68 18.23 5.22 -2.65
N TYR A 69 17.04 5.80 -2.49
CA TYR A 69 16.68 6.61 -1.33
C TYR A 69 15.43 6.08 -0.62
N GLY A 70 15.33 6.40 0.67
CA GLY A 70 14.11 6.15 1.44
C GLY A 70 12.92 6.92 0.85
N GLY A 71 11.76 6.27 0.78
CA GLY A 71 10.53 6.78 0.20
C GLY A 71 10.23 6.30 -1.22
N GLU A 72 11.24 5.82 -1.94
CA GLU A 72 11.06 5.33 -3.31
C GLU A 72 10.26 4.03 -3.36
N GLU A 73 9.38 3.97 -4.34
CA GLU A 73 8.49 2.84 -4.57
C GLU A 73 9.21 1.72 -5.32
N LEU A 74 9.10 0.50 -4.80
CA LEU A 74 9.69 -0.70 -5.36
C LEU A 74 8.68 -1.61 -6.04
N ASN A 75 7.45 -1.61 -5.52
CA ASN A 75 6.38 -2.49 -6.00
C ASN A 75 5.01 -1.93 -5.61
N GLU A 76 4.05 -2.09 -6.51
CA GLU A 76 2.64 -1.77 -6.30
C GLU A 76 1.78 -2.94 -6.80
N GLN A 77 0.87 -3.44 -5.95
CA GLN A 77 -0.02 -4.54 -6.27
C GLN A 77 -1.39 -4.35 -5.62
N VAL A 78 -2.41 -5.03 -6.16
CA VAL A 78 -3.68 -5.22 -5.45
C VAL A 78 -3.66 -6.58 -4.77
N TRP A 79 -3.90 -6.61 -3.46
CA TRP A 79 -4.04 -7.84 -2.69
C TRP A 79 -5.50 -8.06 -2.29
N LYS A 80 -5.92 -9.32 -2.27
CA LYS A 80 -7.22 -9.74 -1.77
C LYS A 80 -7.06 -10.95 -0.85
N TRP A 81 -7.51 -10.81 0.39
CA TRP A 81 -7.52 -11.91 1.36
C TRP A 81 -8.70 -12.83 1.06
N GLU A 82 -8.42 -14.07 0.64
CA GLU A 82 -9.42 -15.07 0.27
C GLU A 82 -9.42 -16.21 1.29
N ARG A 83 -10.54 -16.46 1.96
CA ARG A 83 -10.69 -17.62 2.85
C ARG A 83 -11.21 -18.83 2.07
N ARG A 84 -10.55 -19.97 2.20
CA ARG A 84 -10.99 -21.28 1.67
C ARG A 84 -10.80 -22.36 2.73
N GLY A 85 -11.92 -22.84 3.27
CA GLY A 85 -11.89 -23.81 4.36
C GLY A 85 -11.13 -23.29 5.58
N LYS A 86 -10.05 -23.99 5.96
CA LYS A 86 -9.19 -23.65 7.10
C LYS A 86 -7.94 -22.82 6.72
N GLN A 87 -7.89 -22.33 5.49
CA GLN A 87 -6.79 -21.52 4.98
C GLN A 87 -7.26 -20.14 4.53
N VAL A 88 -6.34 -19.19 4.57
CA VAL A 88 -6.46 -17.85 4.00
C VAL A 88 -5.35 -17.67 2.98
N TYR A 89 -5.67 -17.15 1.81
CA TYR A 89 -4.71 -16.84 0.76
C TYR A 89 -4.63 -15.33 0.56
N ILE A 90 -3.44 -14.84 0.19
CA ILE A 90 -3.32 -13.56 -0.49
C ILE A 90 -3.39 -13.84 -1.99
N ARG A 91 -4.44 -13.34 -2.63
CA ARG A 91 -4.59 -13.31 -4.08
C ARG A 91 -4.06 -11.99 -4.62
N VAL A 92 -3.47 -12.02 -5.80
CA VAL A 92 -3.05 -10.83 -6.54
C VAL A 92 -3.86 -10.75 -7.84
N PRO A 93 -5.01 -10.05 -7.84
CA PRO A 93 -5.79 -9.81 -9.05
C PRO A 93 -5.00 -8.98 -10.06
N SER A 94 -5.26 -9.22 -11.35
CA SER A 94 -4.74 -8.39 -12.45
C SER A 94 -5.89 -7.60 -13.07
N TYR A 95 -5.65 -6.33 -13.35
CA TYR A 95 -6.54 -5.47 -14.14
C TYR A 95 -5.96 -5.13 -15.50
N ALA A 96 -4.93 -5.87 -15.93
CA ALA A 96 -4.38 -5.71 -17.28
C ALA A 96 -5.43 -6.00 -18.37
N THR A 97 -6.42 -6.83 -18.03
CA THR A 97 -7.53 -7.23 -18.88
C THR A 97 -8.83 -7.08 -18.10
N LYS A 98 -9.89 -6.56 -18.74
CA LYS A 98 -11.20 -6.38 -18.13
C LYS A 98 -12.31 -6.76 -19.11
N ALA A 99 -13.41 -7.27 -18.58
CA ALA A 99 -14.70 -7.33 -19.25
C ALA A 99 -15.77 -6.73 -18.31
N ASP A 100 -16.81 -6.14 -18.87
CA ASP A 100 -17.97 -5.74 -18.08
C ASP A 100 -18.63 -6.99 -17.47
N SER A 101 -19.04 -6.91 -16.21
CA SER A 101 -19.77 -7.98 -15.51
C SER A 101 -21.07 -8.40 -16.20
N THR A 102 -21.65 -7.55 -17.06
CA THR A 102 -22.87 -7.87 -17.82
C THR A 102 -22.59 -8.39 -19.23
N SER A 103 -21.32 -8.51 -19.64
CA SER A 103 -20.93 -9.01 -20.96
C SER A 103 -20.88 -10.54 -20.98
N ASP A 104 -21.26 -11.15 -22.11
CA ASP A 104 -21.11 -12.60 -22.36
C ASP A 104 -19.64 -13.07 -22.29
N MET A 105 -18.68 -12.14 -22.43
CA MET A 105 -17.25 -12.43 -22.31
C MET A 105 -16.75 -12.47 -20.85
N TYR A 106 -17.54 -12.01 -19.88
CA TYR A 106 -17.10 -11.82 -18.50
C TYR A 106 -16.49 -13.09 -17.90
N GLU A 107 -17.21 -14.22 -17.97
CA GLU A 107 -16.74 -15.48 -17.39
C GLU A 107 -15.49 -16.00 -18.09
N SER A 108 -15.43 -15.91 -19.43
CA SER A 108 -14.23 -16.31 -20.18
C SER A 108 -13.02 -15.48 -19.76
N VAL A 109 -13.18 -14.16 -19.61
CA VAL A 109 -12.10 -13.28 -19.15
C VAL A 109 -11.71 -13.59 -17.71
N GLN A 110 -12.64 -13.86 -16.80
CA GLN A 110 -12.32 -14.27 -15.43
C GLN A 110 -11.54 -15.60 -15.40
N ASN A 111 -11.96 -16.58 -16.20
CA ASN A 111 -11.31 -17.90 -16.30
C ASN A 111 -9.88 -17.81 -16.86
N SER A 112 -9.64 -16.91 -17.82
CA SER A 112 -8.32 -16.67 -18.39
C SER A 112 -7.43 -15.75 -17.53
N ASN A 113 -7.97 -15.08 -16.52
CA ASN A 113 -7.25 -14.13 -15.66
C ASN A 113 -7.33 -14.52 -14.17
N LEU A 114 -7.07 -15.79 -13.87
CA LEU A 114 -7.05 -16.28 -12.49
C LEU A 114 -6.01 -15.54 -11.64
N ALA A 115 -6.47 -14.95 -10.53
CA ALA A 115 -5.61 -14.25 -9.59
C ALA A 115 -4.58 -15.21 -8.94
N GLN A 116 -3.30 -14.83 -9.04
CA GLN A 116 -2.19 -15.60 -8.49
C GLN A 116 -2.28 -15.71 -6.96
N ILE A 117 -1.82 -16.83 -6.40
CA ILE A 117 -1.67 -16.98 -4.94
C ILE A 117 -0.27 -16.51 -4.57
N LEU A 118 -0.15 -15.40 -3.85
CA LEU A 118 1.12 -14.90 -3.34
C LEU A 118 1.55 -15.62 -2.05
N ALA A 119 0.59 -15.90 -1.17
CA ALA A 119 0.85 -16.55 0.11
C ALA A 119 -0.37 -17.30 0.63
N SER A 120 -0.13 -18.22 1.57
CA SER A 120 -1.16 -18.98 2.27
C SER A 120 -0.89 -19.00 3.76
N PHE A 121 -1.96 -18.92 4.56
CA PHE A 121 -1.92 -18.91 6.01
C PHE A 121 -2.93 -19.93 6.54
N GLU A 122 -2.53 -20.64 7.59
CA GLU A 122 -3.47 -21.43 8.39
C GLU A 122 -4.21 -20.52 9.36
N ILE A 123 -5.52 -20.77 9.53
CA ILE A 123 -6.29 -20.14 10.60
C ILE A 123 -5.80 -20.70 11.94
N LYS A 124 -5.24 -19.85 12.80
CA LYS A 124 -4.73 -20.24 14.12
C LYS A 124 -5.83 -20.22 15.18
N ALA A 125 -6.76 -19.28 15.08
CA ALA A 125 -7.94 -19.20 15.94
C ALA A 125 -9.10 -18.45 15.24
N TYR A 126 -10.32 -18.61 15.76
CA TYR A 126 -11.40 -17.65 15.54
C TYR A 126 -11.34 -16.56 16.61
N ASN A 127 -11.75 -15.34 16.27
CA ASN A 127 -11.87 -14.26 17.26
C ASN A 127 -13.01 -14.55 18.26
N LYS A 128 -13.06 -13.80 19.37
CA LYS A 128 -13.92 -14.09 20.53
C LYS A 128 -15.41 -14.19 20.21
N ASP A 129 -15.88 -13.44 19.22
CA ASP A 129 -17.26 -13.37 18.75
C ASP A 129 -17.48 -14.12 17.42
N THR A 130 -16.48 -14.85 16.93
CA THR A 130 -16.49 -15.64 15.69
C THR A 130 -16.80 -14.85 14.42
N SER A 131 -16.62 -13.53 14.43
CA SER A 131 -16.79 -12.62 13.30
C SER A 131 -15.51 -12.39 12.48
N GLY A 132 -14.45 -13.13 12.80
CA GLY A 132 -13.14 -12.99 12.17
C GLY A 132 -12.19 -14.12 12.55
N ILE A 133 -11.02 -14.08 11.92
CA ILE A 133 -10.01 -15.13 11.96
C ILE A 133 -8.65 -14.57 12.35
N VAL A 134 -7.86 -15.36 13.07
CA VAL A 134 -6.49 -15.01 13.46
C VAL A 134 -5.49 -15.84 12.64
N ILE A 135 -4.53 -15.16 12.00
CA ILE A 135 -3.43 -15.79 11.27
C ILE A 135 -2.08 -15.30 11.81
N ASP A 136 -1.06 -16.14 11.75
CA ASP A 136 0.34 -15.78 12.04
C ASP A 136 0.98 -15.25 10.74
N VAL A 137 1.45 -14.01 10.74
CA VAL A 137 2.05 -13.35 9.55
C VAL A 137 3.57 -13.18 9.67
N THR A 138 4.16 -13.69 10.74
CA THR A 138 5.57 -13.49 11.08
C THR A 138 6.50 -13.93 9.95
N ASP A 139 6.36 -15.18 9.51
CA ASP A 139 7.22 -15.76 8.48
C ASP A 139 6.99 -15.15 7.10
N PHE A 140 5.77 -14.65 6.83
CA PHE A 140 5.47 -13.97 5.58
C PHE A 140 6.25 -12.65 5.47
N TYR A 141 6.15 -11.78 6.48
CA TYR A 141 6.84 -10.49 6.44
C TYR A 141 8.35 -10.62 6.66
N ASN A 142 8.79 -11.56 7.51
CA ASN A 142 10.20 -11.90 7.67
C ASN A 142 10.73 -12.84 6.58
N GLY A 143 9.95 -13.12 5.53
CA GLY A 143 10.34 -14.00 4.45
C GLY A 143 11.01 -13.27 3.29
N ASP A 144 11.66 -14.03 2.41
CA ASP A 144 12.16 -13.52 1.15
C ASP A 144 11.10 -13.55 0.05
N ILE A 145 10.29 -12.49 0.00
CA ILE A 145 9.22 -12.32 -0.99
C ILE A 145 9.50 -11.05 -1.76
N MET A 146 9.74 -11.17 -3.07
CA MET A 146 10.05 -10.03 -3.94
C MET A 146 8.99 -8.93 -3.88
N ALA A 147 7.71 -9.30 -3.74
CA ALA A 147 6.61 -8.34 -3.64
C ALA A 147 6.71 -7.39 -2.43
N ILE A 148 7.48 -7.77 -1.40
CA ILE A 148 7.68 -7.01 -0.15
C ILE A 148 9.17 -6.99 0.27
N GLY A 149 10.08 -6.86 -0.70
CA GLY A 149 11.52 -6.92 -0.46
C GLY A 149 12.35 -6.45 -1.64
N ALA A 150 13.61 -6.92 -1.71
CA ALA A 150 14.52 -6.52 -2.78
C ALA A 150 14.03 -6.97 -4.16
N THR A 151 14.01 -6.03 -5.10
CA THR A 151 13.61 -6.24 -6.50
C THR A 151 14.64 -7.09 -7.25
N ASP A 152 14.25 -7.61 -8.42
CA ASP A 152 15.19 -8.34 -9.30
C ASP A 152 16.37 -7.47 -9.74
N GLN A 153 16.14 -6.16 -9.96
CA GLN A 153 17.20 -5.21 -10.32
C GLN A 153 18.23 -5.05 -9.18
N ILE A 154 17.78 -4.87 -7.94
CA ILE A 154 18.66 -4.82 -6.76
C ILE A 154 19.43 -6.13 -6.63
N ARG A 155 18.75 -7.28 -6.74
CA ARG A 155 19.37 -8.59 -6.60
C ARG A 155 20.47 -8.83 -7.64
N LYS A 156 20.21 -8.48 -8.90
CA LYS A 156 21.19 -8.59 -9.98
C LYS A 156 22.36 -7.62 -9.79
N ALA A 157 22.08 -6.37 -9.46
CA ALA A 157 23.10 -5.34 -9.29
C ALA A 157 24.13 -5.72 -8.21
N TYR A 158 23.68 -6.31 -7.10
CA TYR A 158 24.57 -6.67 -5.98
C TYR A 158 24.93 -8.16 -5.94
N LYS A 159 24.54 -8.94 -6.97
CA LYS A 159 24.79 -10.38 -7.05
C LYS A 159 24.34 -11.09 -5.77
N VAL A 160 23.09 -10.84 -5.38
CA VAL A 160 22.45 -11.47 -4.22
C VAL A 160 22.47 -12.99 -4.41
N ILE A 161 23.03 -13.68 -3.42
CA ILE A 161 23.16 -15.14 -3.38
C ILE A 161 21.96 -15.74 -2.64
N THR A 162 21.68 -15.23 -1.43
CA THR A 162 20.60 -15.74 -0.59
C THR A 162 20.14 -14.72 0.44
N TYR A 163 18.90 -14.84 0.86
CA TYR A 163 18.35 -14.12 1.99
C TYR A 163 18.91 -14.64 3.33
N ASP A 164 19.20 -13.73 4.25
CA ASP A 164 19.71 -14.04 5.58
C ASP A 164 18.67 -13.75 6.66
N ALA A 165 17.84 -14.76 6.97
CA ALA A 165 16.77 -14.65 7.96
C ALA A 165 17.28 -14.31 9.37
N THR A 166 18.52 -14.69 9.71
CA THR A 166 19.10 -14.44 11.05
C THR A 166 19.52 -12.99 11.26
N ARG A 167 19.76 -12.25 10.17
CA ARG A 167 20.07 -10.81 10.18
C ARG A 167 18.89 -9.96 9.71
N SER A 168 17.70 -10.55 9.68
CA SER A 168 16.50 -9.90 9.21
C SER A 168 15.39 -10.00 10.26
N TYR A 169 14.55 -8.98 10.32
CA TYR A 169 13.50 -8.90 11.33
C TYR A 169 12.37 -7.96 10.90
N ILE A 170 11.19 -8.18 11.49
CA ILE A 170 10.09 -7.22 11.48
C ILE A 170 10.38 -6.16 12.55
N ASP A 171 10.60 -4.93 12.13
CA ASP A 171 10.87 -3.80 13.01
C ASP A 171 9.59 -3.34 13.71
N THR A 172 8.61 -2.93 12.90
CA THR A 172 7.34 -2.42 13.40
C THR A 172 6.16 -2.85 12.55
N VAL A 173 5.01 -3.05 13.20
CA VAL A 173 3.70 -3.18 12.55
C VAL A 173 2.81 -2.11 13.15
N LYS A 174 2.40 -1.15 12.32
CA LYS A 174 1.45 -0.12 12.70
C LYS A 174 0.15 -0.37 11.96
N THR A 175 -0.96 -0.20 12.65
CA THR A 175 -2.28 -0.29 12.04
C THR A 175 -3.04 0.99 12.29
N PHE A 176 -3.72 1.44 11.24
CA PHE A 176 -4.55 2.63 11.18
C PHE A 176 -5.94 2.20 10.69
N PRO A 177 -6.96 3.07 10.75
CA PRO A 177 -8.33 2.69 10.40
C PRO A 177 -8.51 2.09 9.01
N ILE A 178 -7.68 2.48 8.04
CA ILE A 178 -7.80 2.02 6.65
C ILE A 178 -6.52 1.38 6.09
N ASN A 179 -5.41 1.35 6.83
CA ASN A 179 -4.16 0.76 6.36
C ASN A 179 -3.35 0.09 7.46
N ILE A 180 -2.46 -0.82 7.04
CA ILE A 180 -1.45 -1.45 7.88
C ILE A 180 -0.08 -1.21 7.25
N GLU A 181 0.87 -0.81 8.07
CA GLU A 181 2.25 -0.52 7.67
C GLU A 181 3.18 -1.50 8.37
N VAL A 182 3.88 -2.31 7.59
CA VAL A 182 4.85 -3.28 8.11
C VAL A 182 6.25 -2.88 7.67
N LYS A 183 7.09 -2.54 8.64
CA LYS A 183 8.52 -2.28 8.42
C LYS A 183 9.35 -3.51 8.70
N THR A 184 10.25 -3.82 7.78
CA THR A 184 11.17 -4.96 7.89
C THR A 184 12.57 -4.54 7.54
N ALA A 185 13.55 -4.96 8.33
CA ALA A 185 14.95 -4.98 7.91
C ALA A 185 15.25 -6.33 7.28
N LYS A 186 15.79 -6.34 6.06
CA LYS A 186 16.13 -7.56 5.33
C LYS A 186 17.55 -7.50 4.81
N THR A 187 18.33 -8.50 5.20
CA THR A 187 19.71 -8.69 4.77
C THR A 187 19.79 -9.79 3.72
N TYR A 188 20.52 -9.52 2.66
CA TYR A 188 20.81 -10.43 1.58
C TYR A 188 22.32 -10.66 1.52
N ARG A 189 22.75 -11.91 1.61
CA ARG A 189 24.15 -12.26 1.29
C ARG A 189 24.39 -11.99 -0.18
N ALA A 190 25.47 -11.29 -0.47
CA ALA A 190 25.70 -10.69 -1.77
C ALA A 190 27.20 -10.70 -2.06
N ALA A 191 27.58 -11.00 -3.31
CA ALA A 191 28.99 -10.98 -3.70
C ALA A 191 29.53 -9.55 -3.83
N GLU A 192 28.63 -8.58 -4.06
CA GLU A 192 28.96 -7.16 -4.11
C GLU A 192 28.14 -6.39 -3.07
N SER A 193 28.78 -5.40 -2.45
CA SER A 193 28.16 -4.46 -1.51
C SER A 193 28.32 -3.05 -2.05
N PRO A 194 27.27 -2.20 -1.93
CA PRO A 194 27.37 -0.79 -2.34
C PRO A 194 28.38 0.02 -1.52
N THR A 195 28.75 -0.47 -0.33
CA THR A 195 29.64 0.23 0.60
C THR A 195 31.01 -0.44 0.72
N ASP A 196 31.03 -1.73 1.08
CA ASP A 196 32.26 -2.50 1.30
C ASP A 196 31.98 -4.00 1.14
N ASN A 197 32.69 -4.65 0.21
CA ASN A 197 32.56 -6.07 -0.09
C ASN A 197 32.94 -6.98 1.09
N SER A 198 33.70 -6.50 2.07
CA SER A 198 34.02 -7.27 3.29
C SER A 198 32.77 -7.63 4.10
N ASN A 199 31.68 -6.86 3.95
CA ASN A 199 30.40 -7.15 4.58
C ASN A 199 29.72 -8.42 4.03
N GLY A 200 30.04 -8.81 2.78
CA GLY A 200 29.46 -9.98 2.10
C GLY A 200 27.92 -9.96 2.01
N ALA A 201 27.32 -8.78 2.10
CA ALA A 201 25.87 -8.60 2.18
C ALA A 201 25.44 -7.17 1.87
N VAL A 202 24.15 -7.03 1.56
CA VAL A 202 23.43 -5.76 1.48
C VAL A 202 22.18 -5.83 2.35
N THR A 203 21.89 -4.76 3.08
CA THR A 203 20.73 -4.68 4.00
C THR A 203 19.88 -3.48 3.65
N PHE A 204 18.58 -3.68 3.58
CA PHE A 204 17.59 -2.63 3.34
C PHE A 204 16.53 -2.65 4.43
N GLU A 205 15.97 -1.49 4.76
CA GLU A 205 14.69 -1.42 5.45
C GLU A 205 13.59 -1.18 4.40
N PHE A 206 12.55 -1.99 4.44
CA PHE A 206 11.37 -1.88 3.58
C PHE A 206 10.16 -1.49 4.41
N ASN A 207 9.25 -0.74 3.81
CA ASN A 207 7.91 -0.51 4.35
C ASN A 207 6.87 -1.05 3.37
N THR A 208 6.04 -1.98 3.83
CA THR A 208 4.89 -2.51 3.08
C THR A 208 3.62 -1.88 3.63
N SER A 209 3.03 -1.00 2.82
CA SER A 209 1.76 -0.33 3.11
C SER A 209 0.63 -1.11 2.48
N MET A 210 -0.35 -1.56 3.27
CA MET A 210 -1.55 -2.22 2.78
C MET A 210 -2.77 -1.36 3.11
N LEU A 211 -3.33 -0.73 2.09
CA LEU A 211 -4.43 0.23 2.16
C LEU A 211 -5.73 -0.39 1.63
N LEU A 212 -6.78 -0.41 2.46
CA LEU A 212 -8.10 -0.87 2.05
C LEU A 212 -8.70 0.04 0.97
N LEU A 213 -9.07 -0.53 -0.17
CA LEU A 213 -9.74 0.21 -1.24
C LEU A 213 -11.21 0.51 -0.87
N PRO A 214 -11.76 1.66 -1.30
CA PRO A 214 -13.16 2.00 -1.10
C PRO A 214 -14.11 0.90 -1.58
N LYS A 215 -15.19 0.65 -0.83
CA LYS A 215 -16.20 -0.35 -1.22
C LYS A 215 -16.90 0.01 -2.53
N ILE A 216 -17.10 1.31 -2.75
CA ILE A 216 -17.69 1.86 -3.96
C ILE A 216 -16.56 2.57 -4.71
N PRO A 217 -16.11 2.04 -5.85
CA PRO A 217 -15.10 2.69 -6.68
C PRO A 217 -15.56 4.08 -7.13
N VAL A 218 -14.61 5.01 -7.24
CA VAL A 218 -14.89 6.31 -7.85
C VAL A 218 -15.17 6.14 -9.33
N LYS A 219 -16.01 7.01 -9.91
CA LYS A 219 -16.25 7.00 -11.35
C LYS A 219 -14.94 7.25 -12.09
N ALA A 220 -14.48 6.27 -12.85
CA ALA A 220 -13.28 6.41 -13.65
C ALA A 220 -13.49 7.47 -14.76
N ARG A 221 -12.41 8.15 -15.15
CA ARG A 221 -12.43 9.11 -16.26
C ARG A 221 -11.42 8.68 -17.30
N ILE A 222 -11.89 8.44 -18.52
CA ILE A 222 -11.07 8.04 -19.65
C ILE A 222 -10.03 9.13 -19.92
N MET A 223 -8.82 8.71 -20.25
CA MET A 223 -7.70 9.57 -20.59
C MET A 223 -7.91 10.16 -21.98
N ASP A 224 -7.81 11.49 -22.07
CA ASP A 224 -7.78 12.22 -23.32
C ASP A 224 -6.31 12.46 -23.71
N SER A 225 -5.88 11.96 -24.87
CA SER A 225 -4.49 12.05 -25.32
C SER A 225 -4.02 13.48 -25.60
N ARG A 226 -4.94 14.43 -25.71
CA ARG A 226 -4.62 15.86 -25.92
C ARG A 226 -4.18 16.55 -24.64
N VAL A 227 -4.41 15.93 -23.47
CA VAL A 227 -4.08 16.49 -22.16
C VAL A 227 -3.10 15.57 -21.45
N GLY A 228 -1.96 16.12 -21.00
CA GLY A 228 -0.93 15.37 -20.30
C GLY A 228 -1.35 14.99 -18.88
N TYR A 229 -2.16 13.94 -18.74
CA TYR A 229 -2.47 13.32 -17.45
C TYR A 229 -1.62 12.07 -17.21
N PHE A 230 -1.26 11.85 -15.94
CA PHE A 230 -0.89 10.51 -15.48
C PHE A 230 -2.13 9.62 -15.51
N GLY A 231 -1.95 8.36 -15.89
CA GLY A 231 -3.03 7.40 -15.95
C GLY A 231 -2.57 5.96 -16.08
N GLN A 232 -3.51 5.06 -15.89
CA GLN A 232 -3.31 3.62 -15.98
C GLN A 232 -3.98 3.08 -17.25
N SER A 233 -3.23 2.31 -18.05
CA SER A 233 -3.76 1.60 -19.22
C SER A 233 -4.25 0.20 -18.86
N GLN A 234 -5.29 -0.27 -19.54
CA GLN A 234 -5.79 -1.64 -19.51
C GLN A 234 -6.26 -2.09 -20.90
N ILE A 235 -6.36 -3.39 -21.12
CA ILE A 235 -7.00 -3.98 -22.30
C ILE A 235 -8.46 -4.29 -21.95
N ASP A 236 -9.39 -3.70 -22.67
CA ASP A 236 -10.83 -3.84 -22.45
C ASP A 236 -11.45 -4.76 -23.52
N TYR A 237 -12.10 -5.82 -23.06
CA TYR A 237 -12.85 -6.79 -23.85
C TYR A 237 -14.37 -6.60 -23.73
N GLY A 238 -14.82 -5.64 -22.91
CA GLY A 238 -16.24 -5.35 -22.68
C GLY A 238 -16.81 -4.26 -23.60
N THR A 239 -16.04 -3.80 -24.59
CA THR A 239 -16.52 -2.81 -25.56
C THR A 239 -17.24 -3.51 -26.72
N ASP A 240 -18.19 -2.83 -27.37
CA ASP A 240 -18.86 -3.33 -28.59
C ASP A 240 -17.92 -3.41 -29.81
N ALA A 241 -16.61 -3.26 -29.60
CA ALA A 241 -15.60 -3.30 -30.64
C ALA A 241 -15.30 -4.74 -31.06
N GLN A 242 -15.04 -4.96 -32.35
CA GLN A 242 -14.64 -6.27 -32.88
C GLN A 242 -13.22 -6.72 -32.46
N LYS A 243 -12.53 -5.94 -31.61
CA LYS A 243 -11.18 -6.23 -31.10
C LYS A 243 -11.05 -5.69 -29.68
N ALA A 244 -10.12 -6.27 -28.92
CA ALA A 244 -9.76 -5.75 -27.62
C ALA A 244 -9.20 -4.32 -27.77
N GLU A 245 -9.75 -3.37 -27.01
CA GLU A 245 -9.34 -1.97 -27.05
C GLU A 245 -8.41 -1.63 -25.88
N ARG A 246 -7.38 -0.83 -26.13
CA ARG A 246 -6.56 -0.29 -25.05
C ARG A 246 -7.24 0.97 -24.51
N THR A 247 -7.81 0.89 -23.31
CA THR A 247 -8.38 2.04 -22.61
C THR A 247 -7.40 2.53 -21.55
N ALA A 248 -7.35 3.83 -21.31
CA ALA A 248 -6.59 4.41 -20.21
C ALA A 248 -7.46 5.33 -19.37
N TYR A 249 -7.19 5.40 -18.06
CA TYR A 249 -7.93 6.23 -17.11
C TYR A 249 -6.99 7.13 -16.34
N ILE A 250 -7.39 8.38 -16.13
CA ILE A 250 -6.53 9.36 -15.45
C ILE A 250 -6.49 9.14 -13.94
N HIS A 251 -5.34 9.42 -13.33
CA HIS A 251 -5.22 9.59 -11.89
C HIS A 251 -5.79 10.97 -11.51
N ARG A 252 -6.70 11.01 -10.53
CA ARG A 252 -7.36 12.26 -10.13
C ARG A 252 -7.83 12.24 -8.69
N TRP A 253 -7.89 13.43 -8.09
CA TRP A 253 -8.59 13.65 -6.83
C TRP A 253 -10.10 13.47 -7.01
N ASN A 254 -10.74 12.83 -6.02
CA ASN A 254 -12.20 12.70 -5.98
C ASN A 254 -12.85 13.95 -5.38
N LEU A 255 -12.79 15.07 -6.12
CA LEU A 255 -13.47 16.30 -5.72
C LEU A 255 -14.95 16.24 -6.10
N VAL A 256 -15.81 16.28 -5.08
CA VAL A 256 -17.26 16.32 -5.20
C VAL A 256 -17.76 17.70 -4.78
N PRO A 257 -18.48 18.45 -5.63
CA PRO A 257 -19.11 19.71 -5.26
C PRO A 257 -20.06 19.57 -4.06
N LYS A 258 -20.00 20.50 -3.09
CA LYS A 258 -21.06 20.60 -2.06
C LYS A 258 -22.41 20.98 -2.68
N ASP A 259 -22.40 21.88 -3.66
CA ASP A 259 -23.57 22.26 -4.46
C ASP A 259 -23.33 21.91 -5.93
N THR A 260 -23.91 20.80 -6.37
CA THR A 260 -23.77 20.34 -7.76
C THR A 260 -24.56 21.21 -8.74
N ALA A 261 -25.65 21.85 -8.32
CA ALA A 261 -26.44 22.70 -9.19
C ALA A 261 -25.70 24.01 -9.48
N ALA A 262 -25.14 24.65 -8.45
CA ALA A 262 -24.27 25.83 -8.59
C ALA A 262 -23.03 25.54 -9.44
N TYR A 263 -22.36 24.42 -9.17
CA TYR A 263 -21.21 23.98 -9.97
C TYR A 263 -21.54 23.85 -11.46
N LYS A 264 -22.69 23.25 -11.79
CA LYS A 264 -23.16 23.10 -13.18
C LYS A 264 -23.55 24.43 -13.84
N ARG A 265 -23.87 25.46 -13.05
CA ARG A 265 -24.10 26.83 -13.54
C ARG A 265 -22.79 27.62 -13.72
N GLY A 266 -21.64 27.04 -13.39
CA GLY A 266 -20.33 27.70 -13.48
C GLY A 266 -19.96 28.55 -12.27
N GLU A 267 -20.69 28.42 -11.16
CA GLU A 267 -20.38 29.13 -9.92
C GLU A 267 -19.26 28.42 -9.14
N LEU A 268 -18.44 29.21 -8.42
CA LEU A 268 -17.41 28.66 -7.52
C LEU A 268 -18.05 28.02 -6.29
N VAL A 269 -17.82 26.72 -6.13
CA VAL A 269 -18.32 25.93 -4.99
C VAL A 269 -17.16 25.37 -4.17
N GLU A 270 -17.43 25.00 -2.94
CA GLU A 270 -16.47 24.23 -2.15
C GLU A 270 -16.62 22.73 -2.42
N PRO A 271 -15.55 21.94 -2.33
CA PRO A 271 -15.66 20.49 -2.34
C PRO A 271 -16.18 19.97 -1.00
N VAL A 272 -16.89 18.83 -1.03
CA VAL A 272 -17.32 18.11 0.17
C VAL A 272 -16.13 17.76 1.06
N LYS A 273 -15.02 17.32 0.45
CA LYS A 273 -13.75 17.07 1.13
C LYS A 273 -12.64 17.86 0.43
N PRO A 274 -12.06 18.90 1.06
CA PRO A 274 -10.89 19.58 0.51
C PRO A 274 -9.65 18.68 0.57
N ILE A 275 -8.71 18.92 -0.32
CA ILE A 275 -7.42 18.27 -0.36
C ILE A 275 -6.54 18.94 0.70
N ILE A 276 -6.11 18.18 1.70
CA ILE A 276 -5.19 18.66 2.73
C ILE A 276 -3.88 17.92 2.55
N ILE A 277 -2.81 18.66 2.28
CA ILE A 277 -1.46 18.12 2.14
C ILE A 277 -0.63 18.62 3.32
N TYR A 278 -0.15 17.69 4.13
CA TYR A 278 0.73 17.99 5.24
C TYR A 278 2.19 18.02 4.78
N ILE A 279 2.97 18.94 5.33
CA ILE A 279 4.43 18.95 5.15
C ILE A 279 5.04 18.01 6.18
N ASP A 280 5.88 17.08 5.72
CA ASP A 280 6.60 16.14 6.57
C ASP A 280 7.38 16.89 7.69
N PRO A 281 7.22 16.50 8.97
CA PRO A 281 7.98 17.06 10.08
C PRO A 281 9.51 17.07 9.90
N ALA A 282 10.05 16.15 9.09
CA ALA A 282 11.48 16.09 8.79
C ALA A 282 11.96 17.20 7.85
N THR A 283 11.05 17.96 7.24
CA THR A 283 11.37 19.04 6.32
C THR A 283 12.09 20.19 7.05
N PRO A 284 13.21 20.73 6.53
CA PRO A 284 13.87 21.87 7.15
C PRO A 284 12.91 23.06 7.33
N LYS A 285 12.80 23.56 8.57
CA LYS A 285 11.79 24.57 8.97
C LYS A 285 11.78 25.83 8.08
N LYS A 286 12.95 26.23 7.57
CA LYS A 286 13.09 27.38 6.65
C LYS A 286 12.32 27.21 5.33
N TRP A 287 12.08 25.97 4.89
CA TRP A 287 11.39 25.67 3.63
C TRP A 287 9.89 25.46 3.79
N VAL A 288 9.44 25.11 4.99
CA VAL A 288 8.04 24.79 5.28
C VAL A 288 7.05 25.88 4.83
N PRO A 289 7.28 27.19 5.10
CA PRO A 289 6.35 28.24 4.66
C PRO A 289 6.20 28.30 3.14
N PHE A 290 7.30 28.11 2.40
CA PHE A 290 7.29 28.18 0.93
C PHE A 290 6.65 26.94 0.30
N LEU A 291 6.82 25.76 0.91
CA LEU A 291 6.12 24.55 0.46
C LEU A 291 4.61 24.65 0.69
N ILE A 292 4.19 25.21 1.82
CA ILE A 292 2.77 25.49 2.08
C ILE A 292 2.23 26.49 1.05
N GLN A 293 2.98 27.56 0.77
CA GLN A 293 2.60 28.53 -0.25
C GLN A 293 2.46 27.87 -1.63
N GLY A 294 3.45 27.09 -2.07
CA GLY A 294 3.39 26.41 -3.36
C GLY A 294 2.22 25.44 -3.50
N ILE A 295 1.79 24.78 -2.41
CA ILE A 295 0.55 23.98 -2.41
C ILE A 295 -0.68 24.87 -2.52
N ASN A 296 -0.72 25.99 -1.78
CA ASN A 296 -1.85 26.91 -1.79
C ASN A 296 -1.98 27.66 -3.12
N ASP A 297 -0.89 27.87 -3.86
CA ASP A 297 -0.92 28.52 -5.18
C ASP A 297 -1.76 27.73 -6.21
N TRP A 298 -1.93 26.41 -6.01
CA TRP A 298 -2.84 25.58 -6.81
C TRP A 298 -4.32 25.96 -6.67
N GLN A 299 -4.69 26.75 -5.66
CA GLN A 299 -6.04 27.27 -5.50
C GLN A 299 -6.55 27.94 -6.77
N VAL A 300 -5.70 28.73 -7.45
CA VAL A 300 -6.07 29.42 -8.70
C VAL A 300 -6.50 28.43 -9.79
N ALA A 301 -5.78 27.30 -9.92
CA ALA A 301 -6.12 26.26 -10.88
C ALA A 301 -7.44 25.54 -10.51
N PHE A 302 -7.69 25.31 -9.21
CA PHE A 302 -8.94 24.72 -8.75
C PHE A 302 -10.13 25.68 -8.91
N GLU A 303 -9.93 26.98 -8.71
CA GLU A 303 -10.95 28.00 -8.94
C GLU A 303 -11.34 28.04 -10.42
N ALA A 304 -10.37 28.00 -11.33
CA ALA A 304 -10.65 27.85 -12.76
C ALA A 304 -11.41 26.55 -13.10
N ALA A 305 -11.24 25.50 -12.30
CA ALA A 305 -11.99 24.24 -12.39
C ALA A 305 -13.36 24.27 -11.67
N GLY A 306 -13.78 25.42 -11.14
CA GLY A 306 -15.06 25.64 -10.47
C GLY A 306 -15.04 25.41 -8.95
N PHE A 307 -13.87 25.20 -8.33
CA PHE A 307 -13.74 24.94 -6.90
C PHE A 307 -12.96 26.03 -6.17
N LYS A 308 -13.58 26.67 -5.18
CA LYS A 308 -12.87 27.48 -4.17
C LYS A 308 -12.54 26.63 -2.95
N ASN A 309 -11.52 27.02 -2.18
CA ASN A 309 -11.09 26.33 -0.96
C ASN A 309 -10.84 24.81 -1.19
N ALA A 310 -10.20 24.46 -2.30
CA ALA A 310 -10.09 23.08 -2.76
C ALA A 310 -8.87 22.34 -2.23
N ILE A 311 -7.75 23.05 -2.04
CA ILE A 311 -6.46 22.49 -1.66
C ILE A 311 -5.74 23.38 -0.64
N PHE A 312 -5.13 22.74 0.37
CA PHE A 312 -4.38 23.45 1.41
C PHE A 312 -3.11 22.71 1.79
N GLY A 313 -2.00 23.45 1.87
CA GLY A 313 -0.78 23.04 2.55
C GLY A 313 -0.90 23.31 4.05
N LYS A 314 -0.52 22.33 4.88
CA LYS A 314 -0.48 22.48 6.34
C LYS A 314 0.80 21.92 6.92
N GLN A 315 1.23 22.44 8.07
CA GLN A 315 2.22 21.72 8.87
C GLN A 315 1.58 20.47 9.44
N ALA A 316 2.34 19.37 9.49
CA ALA A 316 1.94 18.20 10.26
C ALA A 316 1.64 18.61 11.72
N PRO A 317 0.56 18.10 12.32
CA PRO A 317 0.22 18.39 13.70
C PRO A 317 1.33 17.88 14.62
N THR A 318 1.59 18.62 15.69
CA THR A 318 2.46 18.20 16.77
C THR A 318 1.84 17.03 17.54
N PRO A 319 2.64 16.23 18.27
CA PRO A 319 2.10 15.18 19.13
C PRO A 319 1.08 15.66 20.17
N GLN A 320 1.09 16.95 20.52
CA GLN A 320 0.11 17.57 21.41
C GLN A 320 -1.22 17.88 20.70
N GLU A 321 -1.19 18.23 19.41
CA GLU A 321 -2.37 18.53 18.61
C GLU A 321 -3.07 17.27 18.10
N ASP A 322 -2.29 16.29 17.64
CA ASP A 322 -2.78 14.97 17.24
C ASP A 322 -1.73 13.90 17.57
N PRO A 323 -1.82 13.23 18.74
CA PRO A 323 -0.89 12.18 19.11
C PRO A 323 -0.99 10.93 18.23
N GLN A 324 -2.05 10.81 17.42
CA GLN A 324 -2.28 9.69 16.50
C GLN A 324 -1.84 10.02 15.08
N PHE A 325 -1.43 11.27 14.79
CA PHE A 325 -0.94 11.62 13.47
C PHE A 325 0.29 10.81 13.13
N SER A 326 0.29 10.27 11.92
CA SER A 326 1.43 9.60 11.35
C SER A 326 1.52 9.91 9.88
N VAL A 327 2.74 10.18 9.40
CA VAL A 327 3.03 10.30 7.97
C VAL A 327 2.85 8.98 7.20
N GLU A 328 2.53 7.90 7.90
CA GLU A 328 2.26 6.57 7.38
C GLU A 328 0.77 6.22 7.44
N ASP A 329 -0.08 7.08 8.00
CA ASP A 329 -1.53 6.91 7.98
C ASP A 329 -2.10 7.39 6.65
N SER A 330 -2.71 6.49 5.89
CA SER A 330 -3.21 6.75 4.54
C SER A 330 -4.43 7.70 4.51
N ARG A 331 -4.97 8.07 5.67
CA ARG A 331 -6.01 9.12 5.76
C ARG A 331 -5.45 10.51 5.46
N TYR A 332 -4.14 10.70 5.58
CA TYR A 332 -3.44 11.96 5.37
C TYR A 332 -2.59 11.91 4.11
N SER A 333 -2.64 12.98 3.31
CA SER A 333 -1.69 13.18 2.21
C SER A 333 -0.51 13.99 2.73
N VAL A 334 0.71 13.54 2.47
CA VAL A 334 1.93 14.15 2.99
C VAL A 334 2.94 14.36 1.88
N VAL A 335 3.50 15.56 1.77
CA VAL A 335 4.71 15.81 0.97
C VAL A 335 5.91 15.44 1.83
N ARG A 336 6.66 14.43 1.40
CA ARG A 336 7.88 13.98 2.06
C ARG A 336 9.09 14.70 1.49
N TYR A 337 9.99 15.09 2.38
CA TYR A 337 11.26 15.73 2.02
C TYR A 337 12.39 14.72 2.17
N PHE A 338 13.12 14.47 1.09
CA PHE A 338 14.25 13.57 1.06
C PHE A 338 15.52 14.35 0.75
N ALA A 339 16.60 14.09 1.49
CA ALA A 339 17.91 14.58 1.14
C ALA A 339 18.45 13.71 0.00
N SER A 340 18.44 14.26 -1.22
CA SER A 340 19.06 13.72 -2.41
C SER A 340 20.08 14.73 -2.93
N ASP A 341 21.13 14.24 -3.59
CA ASP A 341 22.15 15.02 -4.29
C ASP A 341 21.77 15.33 -5.75
N ILE A 342 20.54 14.98 -6.17
CA ILE A 342 19.97 15.24 -7.50
C ILE A 342 19.09 16.49 -7.51
#